data_AF-A0A7X6V046-F1
#
_entry.id   AF-A0A7X6V046-F1
#
_cell.length_a   1.000
_cell.length_b   1.000
_cell.length_c   1.000
_cell.angle_alpha   90.00
_cell.angle_beta   90.00
_cell.angle_gamma   90.00
#
_symmetry.space_group_name_H-M   'P 1'
#
loop_
_entity.id
_entity.type
_entity.pdbx_description
1 polymer ?
#
loop_
_entity_poly.entity_id
_entity_poly.type
_entity_poly.pdbx_seq_one_letter_code
_entity_poly.pdbx_strand_id
1 'polypeptide(L)'
;MKRHPHQHRTAKLWLRLLAAGLCWLATAGGAPAQQLSVVADAIFQPALAELVPAFSERTGADIRLSLGPSTILLDAIFSGTEADVFIPEGERHMRQALEKNLVDATLRRVIVALPNPEPAAEGENIEPRYASAVVMANSTQRVQAMAFLEFLTSETARATFARHGFLLP
;
A
#
# COMPACT_ATOMS: atom_id res chain seq x y z
N MET A 1 -4.57 90.51 16.18
CA MET A 1 -5.56 89.46 15.84
C MET A 1 -4.87 88.56 14.80
N LYS A 2 -4.62 87.25 14.94
CA LYS A 2 -5.27 86.17 15.69
C LYS A 2 -4.20 85.16 16.16
N ARG A 3 -4.44 84.55 17.32
CA ARG A 3 -3.84 83.28 17.77
C ARG A 3 -4.26 82.17 16.81
N HIS A 4 -3.39 81.21 16.48
CA HIS A 4 -3.58 79.80 16.86
C HIS A 4 -2.37 78.93 16.45
N PRO A 5 -2.10 77.86 17.22
CA PRO A 5 -0.80 77.21 17.32
C PRO A 5 -0.74 75.83 16.64
N HIS A 6 0.43 75.18 16.79
CA HIS A 6 0.66 73.73 16.93
C HIS A 6 -0.36 72.78 16.31
N GLN A 7 0.07 71.96 15.35
CA GLN A 7 -0.43 70.60 15.04
C GLN A 7 0.24 70.12 13.72
N HIS A 8 0.84 68.93 13.56
CA HIS A 8 0.95 67.72 14.36
C HIS A 8 2.34 67.11 14.12
N ARG A 9 3.24 67.24 15.10
CA ARG A 9 4.29 66.23 15.28
C ARG A 9 3.62 64.99 15.87
N THR A 10 3.95 63.83 15.31
CA THR A 10 4.06 62.57 16.05
C THR A 10 2.79 62.01 16.71
N ALA A 11 1.64 62.05 16.04
CA ALA A 11 0.46 61.31 16.50
C ALA A 11 -0.03 60.36 15.41
N LYS A 12 -0.03 59.06 15.71
CA LYS A 12 -0.58 57.93 14.94
C LYS A 12 0.35 57.13 14.02
N LEU A 13 1.67 57.18 14.21
CA LEU A 13 2.53 56.05 13.78
C LEU A 13 2.62 54.92 14.83
N TRP A 14 1.99 55.09 15.99
CA TRP A 14 2.03 54.14 17.11
C TRP A 14 0.81 53.19 17.21
N LEU A 15 -0.04 53.11 16.18
CA LEU A 15 -1.27 52.30 16.22
C LEU A 15 -1.32 51.17 15.17
N ARG A 16 -0.18 50.57 14.84
CA ARG A 16 -0.11 49.34 14.03
C ARG A 16 0.96 48.35 14.51
N LEU A 17 1.26 48.35 15.82
CA LEU A 17 2.16 47.36 16.46
C LEU A 17 1.40 46.41 17.42
N LEU A 18 0.10 46.24 17.23
CA LEU A 18 -0.78 45.37 18.03
C LEU A 18 -1.42 44.25 17.20
N ALA A 19 -0.72 43.73 16.19
CA ALA A 19 -1.12 42.55 15.43
C ALA A 19 0.01 41.50 15.39
N ALA A 20 0.77 41.41 16.49
CA ALA A 20 1.90 40.47 16.65
C ALA A 20 1.56 39.27 17.55
N GLY A 21 0.29 39.06 17.87
CA GLY A 21 -0.14 37.95 18.72
C GLY A 21 -1.32 37.24 18.09
N LEU A 22 -1.23 35.91 18.02
CA LEU A 22 -2.30 34.98 17.69
C LEU A 22 -2.50 34.64 16.20
N CYS A 23 -1.49 34.02 15.59
CA CYS A 23 -1.76 33.04 14.52
C CYS A 23 -0.71 31.93 14.53
N TRP A 24 -0.51 31.31 15.70
CA TRP A 24 0.08 29.98 15.79
C TRP A 24 -1.06 28.96 15.60
N LEU A 25 -1.73 29.03 14.45
CA LEU A 25 -2.66 27.98 14.05
C LEU A 25 -1.79 26.84 13.56
N ALA A 26 -1.70 25.83 14.44
CA ALA A 26 -1.13 24.53 14.19
C ALA A 26 -1.50 24.07 12.77
N THR A 27 -0.52 24.10 11.88
CA THR A 27 -0.51 23.22 10.72
C THR A 27 -0.39 21.80 11.28
N ALA A 28 -1.52 21.21 11.67
CA ALA A 28 -1.63 19.77 11.77
C ALA A 28 -1.33 19.27 10.36
N GLY A 29 -0.06 18.88 10.15
CA GLY A 29 0.35 18.18 8.95
C GLY A 29 -0.42 16.88 8.90
N GLY A 30 -1.56 16.90 8.21
CA GLY A 30 -2.10 15.69 7.62
C GLY A 30 -1.00 15.20 6.69
N ALA A 31 -0.23 14.21 7.14
CA ALA A 31 0.68 13.51 6.26
C ALA A 31 -0.13 13.11 5.02
N PRO A 32 0.39 13.34 3.80
CA PRO A 32 -0.31 12.88 2.61
C PRO A 32 -0.59 11.40 2.81
N ALA A 33 -1.87 11.01 2.69
CA ALA A 33 -2.26 9.61 2.76
C ALA A 33 -1.42 8.88 1.72
N GLN A 34 -0.41 8.18 2.21
CA GLN A 34 0.65 7.58 1.42
C GLN A 34 0.01 6.37 0.74
N GLN A 35 -0.41 6.55 -0.51
CA GLN A 35 -1.18 5.55 -1.24
C GLN A 35 -0.28 4.35 -1.56
N LEU A 36 -0.73 3.15 -1.18
CA LEU A 36 -0.04 1.88 -1.41
C LEU A 36 -0.62 1.21 -2.66
N SER A 37 0.19 1.02 -3.70
CA SER A 37 -0.21 0.36 -4.95
C SER A 37 -0.02 -1.16 -4.84
N VAL A 38 -1.13 -1.90 -4.84
CA VAL A 38 -1.13 -3.37 -4.75
C VAL A 38 -1.62 -3.94 -6.07
N VAL A 39 -0.78 -4.73 -6.73
CA VAL A 39 -1.11 -5.47 -7.94
C VAL A 39 -1.22 -6.95 -7.61
N ALA A 40 -2.38 -7.54 -7.88
CA ALA A 40 -2.67 -8.91 -7.50
C ALA A 40 -3.40 -9.66 -8.62
N ASP A 41 -3.20 -10.97 -8.67
CA ASP A 41 -3.95 -11.80 -9.60
C ASP A 41 -5.45 -11.75 -9.28
N ALA A 42 -6.26 -11.77 -10.34
CA ALA A 42 -7.71 -11.72 -10.25
C ALA A 42 -8.30 -12.85 -9.37
N ILE A 43 -7.62 -14.00 -9.24
CA ILE A 43 -8.10 -15.07 -8.35
C ILE A 43 -8.27 -14.59 -6.91
N PHE A 44 -7.46 -13.64 -6.43
CA PHE A 44 -7.51 -13.16 -5.05
C PHE A 44 -8.55 -12.08 -4.80
N GLN A 45 -9.25 -11.62 -5.85
CA GLN A 45 -10.27 -10.59 -5.78
C GLN A 45 -11.27 -10.76 -4.61
N PRO A 46 -11.93 -11.92 -4.41
CA PRO A 46 -12.94 -12.04 -3.35
C PRO A 46 -12.34 -11.82 -1.95
N ALA A 47 -11.14 -12.35 -1.69
CA ALA A 47 -10.47 -12.17 -0.40
C ALA A 47 -9.91 -10.75 -0.22
N LEU A 48 -9.28 -10.19 -1.25
CA LEU A 48 -8.71 -8.85 -1.18
C LEU A 48 -9.77 -7.75 -1.07
N ALA A 49 -10.96 -7.96 -1.62
CA ALA A 49 -12.08 -7.04 -1.47
C ALA A 49 -12.52 -6.86 -0.01
N GLU A 50 -12.35 -7.88 0.84
CA GLU A 50 -12.60 -7.79 2.29
C GLU A 50 -11.37 -7.31 3.06
N LEU A 51 -10.18 -7.78 2.67
CA LEU A 51 -8.94 -7.51 3.41
C LEU A 51 -8.43 -6.09 3.24
N VAL A 52 -8.57 -5.51 2.06
CA VAL A 52 -8.08 -4.15 1.79
C VAL A 52 -8.81 -3.12 2.67
N PRO A 53 -10.16 -3.06 2.72
CA PRO A 53 -10.86 -2.17 3.64
C PRO A 53 -10.48 -2.40 5.10
N ALA A 54 -10.40 -3.66 5.54
CA ALA A 54 -10.03 -3.99 6.93
C ALA A 54 -8.62 -3.49 7.29
N PHE A 55 -7.67 -3.53 6.36
CA PHE A 55 -6.33 -2.96 6.57
C PHE A 55 -6.36 -1.44 6.59
N SER A 56 -7.06 -0.82 5.63
CA SER A 56 -7.20 0.64 5.52
C SER A 56 -7.86 1.25 6.75
N GLU A 57 -8.89 0.62 7.30
CA GLU A 57 -9.56 1.08 8.54
C GLU A 57 -8.63 1.05 9.76
N ARG A 58 -7.77 0.02 9.86
CA ARG A 58 -6.88 -0.16 11.01
C ARG A 58 -5.65 0.74 10.97
N THR A 59 -5.13 1.01 9.77
CA THR A 59 -3.84 1.70 9.59
C THR A 59 -4.00 3.13 9.08
N GLY A 60 -5.16 3.47 8.52
CA GLY A 60 -5.38 4.72 7.80
C GLY A 60 -4.70 4.76 6.43
N ALA A 61 -4.13 3.65 5.95
CA ALA A 61 -3.49 3.58 4.64
C ALA A 61 -4.53 3.57 3.51
N ASP A 62 -4.29 4.38 2.48
CA ASP A 62 -5.06 4.33 1.23
C ASP A 62 -4.45 3.25 0.32
N ILE A 63 -5.20 2.21 -0.03
CA ILE A 63 -4.72 1.14 -0.90
C ILE A 63 -5.38 1.26 -2.27
N ARG A 64 -4.55 1.37 -3.30
CA ARG A 64 -4.97 1.23 -4.69
C ARG A 64 -4.77 -0.22 -5.13
N LEU A 65 -5.86 -0.99 -5.16
CA LEU A 65 -5.85 -2.37 -5.63
C LEU A 65 -6.05 -2.43 -7.15
N SER A 66 -5.14 -3.10 -7.84
CA SER A 66 -5.22 -3.39 -9.29
C SER A 66 -5.22 -4.90 -9.50
N LEU A 67 -6.31 -5.40 -10.09
CA LEU A 67 -6.54 -6.83 -10.30
C LEU A 67 -6.48 -7.16 -11.79
N GLY A 68 -5.82 -8.26 -12.12
CA GLY A 68 -5.74 -8.74 -13.50
C GLY A 68 -4.97 -10.06 -13.61
N PRO A 69 -4.85 -10.63 -14.81
CA PRO A 69 -4.04 -11.82 -15.03
C PRO A 69 -2.57 -11.53 -14.72
N SER A 70 -1.90 -12.42 -13.97
CA SER A 70 -0.49 -12.27 -13.59
C SER A 70 0.45 -11.96 -14.77
N THR A 71 0.17 -12.48 -15.97
CA THR A 71 0.96 -12.23 -17.18
C THR A 71 0.90 -10.76 -17.61
N ILE A 72 -0.31 -10.19 -17.69
CA ILE A 72 -0.52 -8.79 -18.06
C ILE A 72 0.04 -7.86 -16.98
N LEU A 73 -0.11 -8.23 -15.70
CA LEU A 73 0.44 -7.45 -14.61
C LEU A 73 1.97 -7.43 -14.62
N LEU A 74 2.62 -8.58 -14.87
CA LEU A 74 4.07 -8.63 -15.04
C LEU A 74 4.54 -7.77 -16.21
N ASP A 75 3.88 -7.86 -17.36
CA ASP A 75 4.19 -7.04 -18.54
C ASP A 75 4.02 -5.53 -18.25
N ALA A 76 2.99 -5.16 -17.50
CA ALA A 76 2.76 -3.79 -17.06
C ALA A 76 3.87 -3.30 -16.11
N ILE A 77 4.29 -4.13 -15.15
CA ILE A 77 5.41 -3.84 -14.25
C ILE A 77 6.72 -3.73 -15.04
N PHE A 78 6.97 -4.63 -16.00
CA PHE A 78 8.13 -4.54 -16.90
C PHE A 78 8.13 -3.25 -17.72
N SER A 79 6.95 -2.76 -18.09
CA SER A 79 6.79 -1.51 -18.85
C SER A 79 6.91 -0.24 -17.99
N GLY A 80 7.16 -0.39 -16.68
CA GLY A 80 7.36 0.73 -15.75
C GLY A 80 6.14 1.13 -14.94
N THR A 81 5.11 0.28 -14.86
CA THR A 81 3.99 0.53 -13.94
C THR A 81 4.48 0.51 -12.49
N GLU A 82 4.19 1.56 -11.74
CA GLU A 82 4.54 1.65 -10.33
C GLU A 82 3.62 0.76 -9.48
N ALA A 83 4.26 -0.15 -8.74
CA ALA A 83 3.63 -1.05 -7.80
C ALA A 83 4.49 -1.13 -6.54
N ASP A 84 3.85 -1.31 -5.39
CA ASP A 84 4.54 -1.51 -4.11
C ASP A 84 4.51 -2.97 -3.69
N VAL A 85 3.39 -3.65 -3.94
CA VAL A 85 3.20 -5.06 -3.60
C VAL A 85 2.71 -5.82 -4.84
N PHE A 86 3.32 -6.97 -5.11
CA PHE A 86 2.93 -7.89 -6.17
C PHE A 86 2.49 -9.24 -5.60
N ILE A 87 1.33 -9.72 -6.05
CA ILE A 87 0.72 -10.98 -5.60
C ILE A 87 0.32 -11.82 -6.84
N PRO A 88 1.23 -12.62 -7.41
CA PRO A 88 0.91 -13.50 -8.53
C PRO A 88 0.07 -14.70 -8.12
N GLU A 89 -0.59 -15.32 -9.11
CA GLU A 89 -1.36 -16.56 -8.95
C GLU A 89 -0.50 -17.72 -8.41
N GLY A 90 0.84 -17.68 -8.57
CA GLY A 90 1.72 -18.73 -8.06
C GLY A 90 3.20 -18.55 -8.41
N GLU A 91 3.99 -19.58 -8.10
CA GLU A 91 5.46 -19.57 -8.14
C GLU A 91 6.07 -19.22 -9.51
N ARG A 92 5.44 -19.57 -10.63
CA ARG A 92 5.98 -19.33 -11.97
C ARG A 92 6.24 -17.84 -12.22
N HIS A 93 5.22 -17.01 -11.99
CA HIS A 93 5.28 -15.57 -12.18
C HIS A 93 6.14 -14.89 -11.10
N MET A 94 6.14 -15.42 -9.88
CA MET A 94 7.04 -14.98 -8.81
C MET A 94 8.52 -15.19 -9.19
N ARG A 95 8.88 -16.36 -9.75
CA ARG A 95 10.23 -16.63 -10.25
C ARG A 95 10.63 -15.67 -11.36
N GLN A 96 9.74 -15.41 -12.32
CA GLN A 96 10.02 -14.44 -13.39
C GLN A 96 10.29 -13.03 -12.83
N ALA A 97 9.53 -12.58 -11.82
CA ALA A 97 9.76 -11.30 -11.17
C ALA A 97 11.12 -11.25 -10.45
N LEU A 98 11.51 -12.35 -9.79
CA LEU A 98 12.80 -12.50 -9.10
C LEU A 98 13.98 -12.52 -10.07
N GLU A 99 13.90 -13.31 -11.14
CA GLU A 99 14.94 -13.42 -12.18
C GLU A 99 15.23 -12.08 -12.84
N LYS A 100 14.22 -11.21 -12.90
CA LYS A 100 14.31 -9.85 -13.46
C LYS A 100 14.66 -8.80 -12.41
N ASN A 101 14.91 -9.20 -11.17
CA ASN A 101 15.22 -8.32 -10.03
C ASN A 101 14.18 -7.23 -9.78
N LEU A 102 12.91 -7.48 -10.09
CA LEU A 102 11.83 -6.53 -9.90
C LEU A 102 11.34 -6.46 -8.45
N VAL A 103 11.56 -7.54 -7.69
CA VAL A 103 10.99 -7.75 -6.37
C VAL A 103 12.09 -8.03 -5.37
N ASP A 104 11.83 -7.68 -4.12
CA ASP A 104 12.75 -7.96 -3.03
C ASP A 104 12.50 -9.37 -2.47
N ALA A 105 13.41 -10.30 -2.75
CA ALA A 105 13.32 -11.68 -2.29
C ALA A 105 13.24 -11.83 -0.76
N THR A 106 13.79 -10.88 0.00
CA THR A 106 13.77 -10.89 1.47
C THR A 106 12.40 -10.50 2.02
N LEU A 107 11.65 -9.71 1.25
CA LEU A 107 10.31 -9.24 1.57
C LEU A 107 9.24 -10.02 0.80
N ARG A 108 9.42 -11.34 0.73
CA ARG A 108 8.43 -12.27 0.20
C ARG A 108 7.75 -13.04 1.33
N ARG A 109 6.43 -13.21 1.26
CA ARG A 109 5.64 -14.00 2.22
C ARG A 109 4.68 -14.92 1.49
N VAL A 110 4.64 -16.19 1.89
CA VAL A 110 3.61 -17.13 1.42
C VAL A 110 2.29 -16.78 2.10
N ILE A 111 1.23 -16.64 1.31
CA ILE A 111 -0.09 -16.21 1.80
C ILE A 111 -1.12 -17.34 1.79
N VAL A 112 -1.12 -18.16 0.73
CA VAL A 112 -2.08 -19.26 0.56
C VAL A 112 -1.43 -20.46 -0.14
N ALA A 113 -1.95 -21.65 0.14
CA ALA A 113 -1.76 -22.83 -0.67
C ALA A 113 -2.86 -22.89 -1.74
N LEU A 114 -2.48 -23.32 -2.94
CA LEU A 114 -3.36 -23.40 -4.10
C LEU A 114 -3.71 -24.86 -4.37
N PRO A 115 -4.96 -25.15 -4.75
CA PRO A 115 -5.34 -26.50 -5.13
C PRO A 115 -4.56 -26.93 -6.39
N ASN A 116 -4.17 -28.21 -6.43
CA ASN A 116 -3.58 -28.77 -7.63
C ASN A 116 -4.69 -29.04 -8.66
N PRO A 117 -4.55 -28.60 -9.93
CA PRO A 117 -5.64 -28.69 -10.90
C PRO A 117 -5.97 -30.12 -11.37
N GLU A 118 -5.09 -31.09 -11.12
CA GLU A 118 -5.31 -32.49 -11.52
C GLU A 118 -5.18 -33.45 -10.33
N PRO A 119 -6.05 -34.47 -10.23
CA PRO A 119 -5.82 -35.58 -9.32
C PRO A 119 -4.51 -36.26 -9.74
N ALA A 120 -3.59 -36.38 -8.79
CA ALA A 120 -2.31 -37.04 -8.99
C ALA A 120 -2.51 -38.41 -9.64
N ALA A 121 -1.76 -38.72 -10.69
CA ALA A 121 -1.60 -40.11 -11.07
C ALA A 121 -1.00 -40.87 -9.87
N GLU A 122 -1.42 -42.11 -9.65
CA GLU A 122 -0.89 -42.94 -8.55
C GLU A 122 0.65 -43.03 -8.68
N GLY A 123 1.36 -42.54 -7.66
CA GLY A 123 2.82 -42.51 -7.62
C GLY A 123 3.47 -41.21 -8.08
N GLU A 124 2.70 -40.21 -8.51
CA GLU A 124 3.22 -38.87 -8.82
C GLU A 124 3.39 -38.03 -7.55
N ASN A 125 4.60 -37.50 -7.34
CA ASN A 125 4.87 -36.59 -6.25
C ASN A 125 4.30 -35.20 -6.58
N ILE A 126 3.11 -34.90 -6.06
CA ILE A 126 2.48 -33.59 -6.24
C ILE A 126 3.12 -32.60 -5.27
N GLU A 127 3.97 -31.72 -5.78
CA GLU A 127 4.46 -30.61 -4.97
C GLU A 127 3.32 -29.63 -4.69
N PRO A 128 3.08 -29.26 -3.41
CA PRO A 128 2.10 -28.25 -3.07
C PRO A 128 2.44 -26.93 -3.75
N ARG A 129 1.44 -26.32 -4.39
CA ARG A 129 1.58 -25.00 -5.01
C ARG A 129 1.24 -23.93 -3.99
N TYR A 130 2.10 -22.92 -3.89
CA TYR A 130 1.89 -21.78 -3.02
C TYR A 130 1.78 -20.49 -3.82
N ALA A 131 0.98 -19.55 -3.32
CA ALA A 131 1.01 -18.16 -3.75
C ALA A 131 1.71 -17.31 -2.69
N SER A 132 2.53 -16.37 -3.15
CA SER A 132 3.28 -15.46 -2.30
C SER A 132 2.93 -14.02 -2.64
N ALA A 133 2.90 -13.15 -1.63
CA ALA A 133 2.97 -11.70 -1.80
C ALA A 133 4.44 -11.25 -1.66
N VAL A 134 4.86 -10.23 -2.40
CA VAL A 134 6.22 -9.69 -2.35
C VAL A 134 6.23 -8.17 -2.50
N VAL A 135 7.19 -7.51 -1.85
CA VAL A 135 7.42 -6.07 -2.02
C VAL A 135 8.27 -5.83 -3.26
N MET A 136 7.89 -4.83 -4.06
CA MET A 136 8.62 -4.39 -5.23
C MET A 136 9.95 -3.73 -4.85
N ALA A 137 11.01 -4.02 -5.60
CA ALA A 137 12.37 -3.57 -5.29
C ALA A 137 12.49 -2.02 -5.34
N ASN A 138 11.71 -1.38 -6.20
CA ASN A 138 11.66 0.08 -6.38
C ASN A 138 10.57 0.78 -5.54
N SER A 139 9.87 0.06 -4.65
CA SER A 139 8.80 0.64 -3.84
C SER A 139 9.32 1.76 -2.93
N THR A 140 8.69 2.93 -3.01
CA THR A 140 8.92 4.06 -2.10
C THR A 140 8.14 3.90 -0.80
N GLN A 141 7.11 3.06 -0.80
CA GLN A 141 6.16 2.83 0.30
C GLN A 141 6.50 1.56 1.10
N ARG A 142 7.80 1.25 1.20
CA ARG A 142 8.32 -0.04 1.65
C ARG A 142 7.83 -0.43 3.05
N VAL A 143 7.70 0.54 3.96
CA VAL A 143 7.21 0.30 5.33
C VAL A 143 5.74 -0.12 5.31
N GLN A 144 4.89 0.58 4.56
CA GLN A 144 3.48 0.25 4.41
C GLN A 144 3.29 -1.07 3.66
N ALA A 145 4.09 -1.32 2.62
CA ALA A 145 4.10 -2.57 1.88
C ALA A 145 4.43 -3.76 2.79
N MET A 146 5.45 -3.64 3.63
CA MET A 146 5.82 -4.66 4.62
C MET A 146 4.70 -4.89 5.64
N ALA A 147 4.10 -3.81 6.17
CA ALA A 147 2.98 -3.93 7.09
C ALA A 147 1.77 -4.64 6.45
N PHE A 148 1.52 -4.38 5.16
CA PHE A 148 0.48 -5.07 4.41
C PHE A 148 0.80 -6.57 4.21
N LEU A 149 2.05 -6.92 3.89
CA LEU A 149 2.49 -8.32 3.81
C LEU A 149 2.32 -9.05 5.15
N GLU A 150 2.70 -8.42 6.26
CA GLU A 150 2.48 -8.97 7.60
C GLU A 150 0.99 -9.18 7.88
N PHE A 151 0.16 -8.20 7.51
CA PHE A 151 -1.29 -8.31 7.63
C PHE A 151 -1.86 -9.48 6.81
N LEU A 152 -1.40 -9.69 5.57
CA LEU A 152 -1.85 -10.81 4.73
C LEU A 152 -1.54 -12.19 5.33
N THR A 153 -0.51 -12.26 6.19
CA THR A 153 -0.16 -13.49 6.93
C THR A 153 -0.81 -13.60 8.32
N SER A 154 -1.55 -12.58 8.75
CA SER A 154 -2.22 -12.56 10.06
C SER A 154 -3.33 -13.60 10.15
N GLU A 155 -3.72 -13.97 11.37
CA GLU A 155 -4.84 -14.88 11.61
C GLU A 155 -6.15 -14.38 10.99
N THR A 156 -6.41 -13.06 11.06
CA THR A 156 -7.56 -12.43 10.42
C THR A 156 -7.54 -12.62 8.91
N ALA A 157 -6.39 -12.40 8.27
CA ALA A 157 -6.29 -12.56 6.83
C ALA A 157 -6.40 -14.02 6.39
N ARG A 158 -5.73 -14.93 7.11
CA ARG A 158 -5.85 -16.37 6.89
C ARG A 158 -7.29 -16.85 7.04
N ALA A 159 -8.01 -16.41 8.07
CA ALA A 159 -9.42 -16.73 8.23
C ALA A 159 -10.26 -16.26 7.03
N THR A 160 -10.01 -15.05 6.51
CA THR A 160 -10.68 -14.54 5.32
C THR A 160 -10.35 -15.36 4.07
N PHE A 161 -9.07 -15.65 3.82
CA PHE A 161 -8.66 -16.52 2.71
C PHE A 161 -9.36 -17.89 2.79
N ALA A 162 -9.40 -18.50 3.96
CA ALA A 162 -10.09 -19.79 4.16
C ALA A 162 -11.60 -19.70 3.87
N ARG A 163 -12.28 -18.61 4.28
CA ARG A 163 -13.71 -18.40 3.96
C ARG A 163 -13.97 -18.32 2.45
N HIS A 164 -13.02 -17.82 1.67
CA HIS A 164 -13.12 -17.76 0.21
C HIS A 164 -12.58 -19.01 -0.50
N GLY A 165 -12.30 -20.09 0.23
CA GLY A 165 -11.91 -21.39 -0.35
C GLY A 165 -10.41 -21.53 -0.66
N PHE A 166 -9.57 -20.61 -0.20
CA PHE A 166 -8.12 -20.77 -0.27
C PHE A 166 -7.63 -21.68 0.85
N LEU A 167 -6.62 -22.50 0.54
CA LEU A 167 -5.95 -23.31 1.54
C LEU A 167 -4.91 -22.46 2.27
N LEU A 168 -4.70 -22.75 3.55
CA LEU A 168 -3.67 -22.07 4.33
C LEU A 168 -2.32 -22.79 4.17
N PRO A 169 -1.21 -22.05 4.13
CA PRO A 169 0.12 -22.64 4.07
C PRO A 169 0.53 -23.24 5.42
#